data_AF-A0A1Q9CYZ3-F1
#
_entry.id   AF-A0A1Q9CYZ3-F1
#
_cell.length_a   1.000
_cell.length_b   1.000
_cell.length_c   1.000
_cell.angle_alpha   90.00
_cell.angle_beta   90.00
_cell.angle_gamma   90.00
#
_symmetry.space_group_name_H-M   'P 1'
#
loop_
_entity.id
_entity.type
_entity.pdbx_description
1 polymer ?
#
loop_
_entity_poly.entity_id
_entity_poly.type
_entity_poly.pdbx_seq_one_letter_code
_entity_poly.pdbx_strand_id
1 'polypeptide(L)' 'MGGSGDSQSANQAFATKFSFTFPLLCEALSLSSALGVSASRWAILVDADGKVEKFWGSVAARTFPQTALDEI' A
#
# COMPACT_ATOMS: atom_id res chain seq x y z
N MET A 1 -1.06 0.37 6.41
CA MET A 1 -1.47 1.62 5.73
C MET A 1 -1.62 1.36 4.24
N GLY A 2 -2.42 2.14 3.52
CA GLY A 2 -2.53 2.06 2.06
C GLY A 2 -1.97 3.31 1.39
N GLY A 3 -1.73 3.26 0.08
CA GLY A 3 -1.28 4.40 -0.71
C GLY A 3 -1.82 4.35 -2.14
N SER A 4 -2.16 5.51 -2.70
CA SER A 4 -2.55 5.64 -4.11
C SER A 4 -2.18 7.03 -4.65
N GLY A 5 -2.20 7.17 -5.97
CA GLY A 5 -2.05 8.45 -6.65
C GLY A 5 -3.28 9.36 -6.60
N ASP A 6 -4.32 8.98 -5.86
CA ASP A 6 -5.56 9.75 -5.77
C ASP A 6 -5.40 10.98 -4.87
N SER A 7 -6.26 11.97 -5.07
CA SER A 7 -6.31 13.15 -4.22
C SER A 7 -6.71 12.80 -2.78
N GLN A 8 -6.39 13.70 -1.86
CA GLN A 8 -6.78 13.56 -0.44
C GLN A 8 -8.29 13.40 -0.26
N SER A 9 -9.09 14.16 -0.99
CA SER A 9 -10.56 14.09 -0.90
C SER A 9 -11.10 12.74 -1.41
N ALA A 10 -10.53 12.20 -2.50
CA ALA A 10 -10.91 10.91 -3.04
C ALA A 10 -10.54 9.77 -2.07
N ASN A 11 -9.33 9.79 -1.53
CA ASN A 11 -8.88 8.81 -0.54
C ASN A 11 -9.69 8.87 0.77
N GLN A 12 -10.04 10.07 1.24
CA GLN A 12 -10.90 10.22 2.43
C GLN A 12 -12.31 9.65 2.20
N ALA A 13 -12.90 9.93 1.04
CA ALA A 13 -14.21 9.38 0.68
C ALA A 13 -14.17 7.84 0.57
N PHE A 14 -13.11 7.29 -0.02
CA PHE A 14 -12.90 5.85 -0.11
C PHE A 14 -12.74 5.19 1.26
N ALA A 15 -11.90 5.76 2.13
CA ALA A 15 -11.70 5.28 3.49
C ALA A 15 -13.00 5.28 4.30
N THR A 16 -13.81 6.34 4.17
CA THR A 16 -15.13 6.44 4.82
C THR A 16 -16.10 5.38 4.30
N LYS A 17 -16.20 5.25 2.96
CA LYS A 17 -17.10 4.30 2.30
C LYS A 17 -16.86 2.85 2.75
N PHE A 18 -15.60 2.48 2.95
CA PHE A 18 -15.21 1.12 3.36
C PHE A 18 -14.87 1.01 4.86
N SER A 19 -15.06 2.09 5.63
CA SER A 19 -14.81 2.15 7.07
C SER A 19 -13.42 1.63 7.47
N PHE A 20 -12.38 2.02 6.73
CA PHE A 20 -11.03 1.61 7.04
C PHE A 20 -10.54 2.19 8.37
N THR A 21 -9.85 1.36 9.14
CA THR A 21 -9.25 1.71 10.44
C THR A 21 -7.78 2.15 10.31
N PHE A 22 -7.27 2.29 9.08
CA PHE A 22 -5.90 2.64 8.78
C PHE A 22 -5.84 3.82 7.79
N PRO A 23 -4.74 4.60 7.81
CA PRO A 23 -4.59 5.74 6.92
C PRO A 23 -4.32 5.32 5.46
N LEU A 24 -4.77 6.18 4.54
CA LEU A 24 -4.42 6.13 3.13
C LEU A 24 -3.52 7.33 2.78
N LEU A 25 -2.34 7.03 2.26
CA LEU A 25 -1.37 8.03 1.80
C LEU A 25 -1.76 8.50 0.40
N CYS A 26 -1.65 9.81 0.18
CA CYS A 26 -1.73 10.41 -1.14
C CYS A 26 -0.31 10.46 -1.69
N GLU A 27 -0.01 9.55 -2.60
CA GLU A 27 1.31 9.38 -3.19
C GLU A 27 1.38 10.22 -4.48
N ALA A 28 2.19 11.28 -4.51
CA ALA A 28 2.72 11.71 -5.80
C ALA A 28 3.64 10.59 -6.32
N LEU A 29 3.79 10.39 -7.63
CA LEU A 29 4.50 9.28 -8.30
C LEU A 29 5.95 8.94 -7.81
N SER A 30 6.45 9.61 -6.77
CA SER A 30 7.79 9.45 -6.19
C SER A 30 8.04 8.11 -5.54
N LEU A 31 7.10 7.48 -4.83
CA LEU A 31 7.37 6.23 -4.10
C LEU A 31 7.40 5.04 -5.05
N SER A 32 6.40 4.94 -5.92
CA SER A 32 6.34 3.97 -7.00
C SER A 32 7.56 4.05 -7.93
N SER A 33 7.99 5.27 -8.29
CA SER A 33 9.23 5.50 -9.04
C SER A 33 10.48 5.05 -8.26
N ALA A 34 10.60 5.43 -6.98
CA ALA A 34 11.74 5.04 -6.14
C ALA A 34 11.86 3.52 -5.95
N LEU A 35 10.73 2.81 -5.94
CA LEU A 35 10.66 1.36 -5.84
C LEU A 35 10.75 0.64 -7.19
N GLY A 36 10.83 1.38 -8.31
CA GLY A 36 10.89 0.80 -9.66
C GLY A 36 9.63 0.05 -10.07
N VAL A 37 8.48 0.33 -9.45
CA VAL A 37 7.19 -0.29 -9.77
C VAL A 37 6.35 0.64 -10.63
N SER A 38 5.95 0.15 -11.79
CA SER A 38 5.03 0.86 -12.68
C SER A 38 3.69 0.12 -12.79
N ALA A 39 2.61 0.85 -12.54
CA ALA A 39 1.21 0.49 -12.81
C ALA A 39 0.64 -0.79 -12.16
N SER A 40 1.39 -1.49 -11.30
CA SER A 40 0.94 -2.70 -10.61
C SER A 40 0.63 -2.43 -9.14
N ARG A 41 -0.30 -3.18 -8.55
CA ARG A 41 -0.47 -3.17 -7.09
C ARG A 41 0.73 -3.88 -6.48
N TRP A 42 1.33 -3.27 -5.46
CA TRP A 42 2.51 -3.77 -4.77
C TRP A 42 2.33 -3.63 -3.25
N ALA A 43 3.21 -4.26 -2.49
CA ALA A 43 3.27 -4.12 -1.04
C ALA A 43 4.72 -4.18 -0.54
N ILE A 44 4.97 -3.59 0.62
CA ILE A 44 6.24 -3.66 1.36
C ILE A 44 5.96 -4.04 2.81
N LEU A 45 6.86 -4.82 3.39
CA LEU A 45 6.94 -5.05 4.83
C LEU A 45 8.14 -4.27 5.35
N VAL A 46 7.89 -3.44 6.37
CA VAL A 46 8.89 -2.59 7.00
C VAL A 46 8.94 -2.95 8.48
N ASP A 47 10.14 -3.21 9.00
CA ASP A 47 10.36 -3.54 10.41
C ASP A 47 10.21 -2.31 11.32
N ALA A 48 10.36 -2.53 12.64
CA ALA A 48 10.31 -1.48 13.64
C ALA A 48 11.47 -0.45 13.52
N ASP A 49 12.58 -0.83 12.88
CA ASP A 49 13.74 0.04 12.63
C ASP A 49 13.59 0.85 11.33
N GLY A 50 12.51 0.65 10.58
CA GLY A 50 12.24 1.33 9.31
C GLY A 50 12.94 0.70 8.11
N LYS A 51 13.43 -0.55 8.20
CA LYS A 51 14.05 -1.26 7.08
C LYS A 51 13.02 -2.10 6.33
N VAL A 52 13.20 -2.19 5.01
CA VAL A 52 12.38 -3.08 4.17
C VAL A 52 12.82 -4.52 4.40
N GLU A 53 11.97 -5.33 5.03
CA GLU A 53 12.18 -6.77 5.19
C GLU A 53 11.74 -7.54 3.95
N LYS A 54 10.65 -7.10 3.32
CA LYS A 54 10.09 -7.78 2.15
C LYS A 54 9.42 -6.82 1.19
N PHE A 55 9.51 -7.16 -0.09
CA PHE A 55 8.87 -6.43 -1.18
C PHE A 55 8.11 -7.40 -2.09
N TRP A 56 6.82 -7.13 -2.29
CA TRP A 56 5.97 -7.82 -3.26
C TRP A 56 5.66 -6.86 -4.41
N GLY A 57 6.44 -6.93 -5.49
CA GLY A 57 6.29 -6.01 -6.64
C GLY A 57 5.01 -6.19 -7.48
N SER A 58 4.26 -7.27 -7.24
CA SER A 58 2.93 -7.49 -7.83
C SER A 58 2.09 -8.34 -6.89
N VAL A 59 0.88 -7.87 -6.56
CA VAL A 59 -0.03 -8.57 -5.63
C VAL A 59 -1.45 -8.73 -6.16
N ALA A 60 -2.04 -9.89 -5.89
CA ALA A 60 -3.46 -10.14 -6.13
C ALA A 60 -4.28 -9.56 -4.97
N ALA A 61 -4.94 -8.41 -5.21
CA ALA A 61 -5.63 -7.64 -4.16
C ALA A 61 -6.62 -8.46 -3.31
N ARG A 62 -7.26 -9.48 -3.89
CA ARG A 62 -8.28 -10.28 -3.20
C ARG A 62 -7.70 -11.24 -2.16
N THR A 63 -6.51 -11.77 -2.40
CA THR A 63 -5.92 -12.84 -1.57
C THR A 63 -4.74 -12.34 -0.76
N PHE A 64 -4.11 -11.25 -1.19
CA PHE A 64 -2.87 -10.77 -0.60
C PHE A 64 -2.93 -10.45 0.91
N PRO A 65 -4.02 -9.90 1.48
CA PRO A 65 -4.05 -9.63 2.92
C PRO A 65 -3.75 -10.86 3.78
N GLN A 66 -4.28 -12.04 3.40
CA GLN A 66 -3.97 -13.27 4.12
C GLN A 66 -2.53 -13.74 3.85
N THR A 67 -2.08 -13.68 2.59
CA THR A 67 -0.68 -14.00 2.24
C THR A 67 0.32 -13.17 3.04
N ALA A 68 0.03 -11.88 3.23
CA ALA A 68 0.87 -11.03 4.07
C ALA A 68 0.84 -11.51 5.52
N LEU A 69 -0.34 -11.73 6.11
CA LEU A 69 -0.49 -12.16 7.50
C LEU A 69 0.18 -13.50 7.82
N ASP A 70 0.26 -14.42 6.87
CA ASP A 70 0.92 -15.71 7.04
C ASP A 70 2.46 -15.59 7.09
N GLU A 71 3.01 -14.44 6.72
CA GLU A 71 4.44 -14.18 6.57
C GLU A 71 4.98 -13.12 7.55
N ILE A 72 4.15 -12.60 8.47
CA ILE A 72 4.53 -11.68 9.58
C ILE A 72 4.46 -12.37 10.94
#